data_AF-A0A966M9V2-F1
#
_entry.id   AF-A0A966M9V2-F1
#
_cell.length_a   1.000
_cell.length_b   1.000
_cell.length_c   1.000
_cell.angle_alpha   90.00
_cell.angle_beta   90.00
_cell.angle_gamma   90.00
#
_symmetry.space_group_name_H-M   'P 1'
#
loop_
_entity.id
_entity.type
_entity.pdbx_description
1 polymer ?
#
loop_
_entity_poly.entity_id
_entity_poly.type
_entity_poly.pdbx_seq_one_letter_code
_entity_poly.pdbx_strand_id
1 'polypeptide(L)'
;MDLDIEYVRKQFPAFDVPDLQNKGFFENAGGSYVCRQVIDRLNRFYTEKKVQPYGAFEASISGGYEMDEARVGLARYLGVKEQEVSFGPSTSQNTYVLAKAFGEWLVPGNAIIVTNQDHEANTGSWRRLSNQGVEVKEWQVNEETGELNLEDLDDLLDENV
;
A
#
# COMPACT_ATOMS: atom_id res chain seq x y z
N MET A 1 13.67 -0.61 -26.47
CA MET A 1 13.12 -1.98 -26.42
C MET A 1 11.64 -1.80 -26.24
N ASP A 2 10.84 -2.26 -27.20
CA ASP A 2 9.39 -2.04 -27.16
C ASP A 2 8.73 -3.12 -26.29
N LEU A 3 7.67 -2.73 -25.58
CA LEU A 3 6.91 -3.63 -24.74
C LEU A 3 6.00 -4.53 -25.61
N ASP A 4 6.17 -5.84 -25.51
CA ASP A 4 5.28 -6.81 -26.17
C ASP A 4 3.94 -6.92 -25.41
N ILE A 5 2.95 -6.14 -25.86
CA ILE A 5 1.62 -6.09 -25.25
C ILE A 5 0.86 -7.40 -25.41
N GLU A 6 1.06 -8.13 -26.51
CA GLU A 6 0.37 -9.41 -26.72
C GLU A 6 0.86 -10.45 -25.71
N TYR A 7 2.18 -10.50 -25.50
CA TYR A 7 2.77 -11.35 -24.46
C TYR A 7 2.27 -10.98 -23.07
N VAL A 8 2.24 -9.69 -22.71
CA VAL A 8 1.76 -9.21 -21.41
C VAL A 8 0.31 -9.61 -21.17
N ARG A 9 -0.59 -9.38 -22.15
CA ARG A 9 -2.01 -9.74 -22.02
C ARG A 9 -2.22 -11.24 -21.80
N LYS A 10 -1.45 -12.10 -22.47
CA LYS A 10 -1.50 -13.56 -22.28
C LYS A 10 -1.16 -14.00 -20.85
N GLN A 11 -0.54 -13.15 -20.03
CA GLN A 11 -0.25 -13.46 -18.63
C GLN A 11 -1.46 -13.29 -17.70
N PHE A 12 -2.57 -12.70 -18.15
CA PHE A 12 -3.75 -12.42 -17.31
C PHE A 12 -4.92 -13.33 -17.72
N PRO A 13 -5.28 -14.35 -16.91
CA PRO A 13 -6.38 -15.27 -17.23
C PRO A 13 -7.75 -14.60 -17.39
N ALA A 14 -7.92 -13.38 -16.86
CA ALA A 14 -9.13 -12.58 -17.07
C ALA A 14 -9.46 -12.40 -18.56
N PHE A 15 -8.43 -12.31 -19.42
CA PHE A 15 -8.63 -12.20 -20.88
C PHE A 15 -8.91 -13.53 -21.57
N ASP A 16 -9.02 -14.65 -20.85
CA ASP A 16 -9.52 -15.93 -21.38
C ASP A 16 -10.99 -16.15 -21.00
N VAL A 17 -11.56 -15.33 -20.11
CA VAL A 17 -12.95 -15.45 -19.66
C VAL A 17 -13.91 -14.97 -20.78
N PRO A 18 -14.88 -15.78 -21.23
CA PRO A 18 -15.78 -15.42 -22.33
C PRO A 18 -16.48 -14.08 -22.14
N ASP A 19 -17.00 -13.81 -20.93
CA ASP A 19 -17.72 -12.58 -20.62
C ASP A 19 -16.83 -11.33 -20.57
N LEU A 20 -15.51 -11.49 -20.55
CA LEU A 20 -14.54 -10.39 -20.54
C LEU A 20 -13.89 -10.15 -21.92
N GLN A 21 -14.18 -11.01 -22.91
CA GLN A 21 -13.66 -10.87 -24.27
C GLN A 21 -14.06 -9.52 -24.88
N ASN A 22 -13.11 -8.91 -25.60
CA ASN A 22 -13.29 -7.64 -26.32
C ASN A 22 -13.75 -6.45 -25.45
N LYS A 23 -13.60 -6.52 -24.13
CA LYS A 23 -13.89 -5.40 -23.22
C LYS A 23 -12.62 -4.66 -22.84
N GLY A 24 -12.68 -3.32 -22.89
CA GLY A 24 -11.66 -2.46 -22.29
C GLY A 24 -11.88 -2.36 -20.78
N PHE A 25 -10.91 -2.80 -19.99
CA PHE A 25 -10.92 -2.63 -18.54
C PHE A 25 -10.12 -1.38 -18.14
N PHE A 26 -10.84 -0.28 -17.89
CA PHE A 26 -10.27 1.01 -17.52
C PHE A 26 -10.44 1.37 -16.04
N GLU A 27 -10.57 0.35 -15.18
CA GLU A 27 -10.82 0.54 -13.73
C GLU A 27 -9.72 -0.06 -12.85
N ASN A 28 -8.48 0.01 -13.31
CA ASN A 28 -7.32 -0.53 -12.57
C ASN A 28 -7.03 0.24 -11.28
N ALA A 29 -7.55 1.48 -11.13
CA ALA A 29 -7.43 2.27 -9.91
C ALA A 29 -8.25 1.67 -8.76
N GLY A 30 -9.47 1.19 -9.02
CA GLY A 30 -10.30 0.46 -8.05
C GLY A 30 -9.87 -0.98 -7.80
N GLY A 31 -9.07 -1.56 -8.72
CA GLY A 31 -8.47 -2.89 -8.57
C GLY A 31 -8.07 -3.50 -9.91
N SER A 32 -6.95 -4.21 -9.94
CA SER A 32 -6.44 -4.84 -11.16
C SER A 32 -6.74 -6.33 -11.23
N TYR A 33 -6.80 -6.86 -12.46
CA TYR A 33 -6.74 -8.31 -12.64
C TYR A 33 -5.37 -8.85 -12.27
N VAL A 34 -5.36 -10.05 -11.71
CA VAL A 34 -4.14 -10.71 -11.24
C VAL A 34 -3.54 -11.57 -12.36
N CYS A 35 -2.23 -11.51 -12.54
CA CYS A 35 -1.54 -12.38 -13.50
C CYS A 35 -1.50 -13.84 -13.01
N ARG A 36 -1.38 -14.78 -13.95
CA ARG A 36 -1.43 -16.22 -13.72
C ARG A 36 -0.39 -16.67 -12.69
N GLN A 37 0.81 -16.11 -12.75
CA GLN A 37 1.91 -16.42 -11.85
C GLN A 37 1.57 -16.15 -10.38
N VAL A 38 0.86 -15.06 -10.09
CA VAL A 38 0.43 -14.73 -8.72
C VAL A 38 -0.68 -15.68 -8.27
N ILE A 39 -1.66 -15.97 -9.14
CA ILE A 39 -2.74 -16.93 -8.84
C ILE A 39 -2.16 -18.31 -8.54
N ASP A 40 -1.26 -18.81 -9.39
CA ASP A 40 -0.66 -20.13 -9.25
C ASP A 40 0.19 -20.22 -7.97
N ARG A 41 0.98 -19.18 -7.68
CA ARG A 41 1.80 -19.13 -6.45
C ARG A 41 0.94 -19.11 -5.20
N LEU A 42 -0.16 -18.34 -5.20
CA LEU A 42 -1.12 -18.30 -4.10
C LEU A 42 -1.79 -19.66 -3.89
N ASN A 43 -2.32 -20.26 -4.96
CA ASN A 43 -2.97 -21.57 -4.90
C ASN A 43 -2.02 -22.65 -4.38
N ARG A 44 -0.80 -22.72 -4.93
CA ARG A 44 0.23 -23.65 -4.46
C ARG A 44 0.54 -23.47 -2.98
N PHE A 45 0.76 -22.22 -2.53
CA PHE A 45 1.02 -21.96 -1.12
C PHE A 45 -0.15 -22.41 -0.23
N TYR A 46 -1.39 -22.14 -0.65
CA TYR A 46 -2.59 -22.54 0.08
C TYR A 46 -2.79 -24.06 0.16
N THR A 47 -2.44 -24.78 -0.91
CA THR A 47 -2.57 -26.23 -0.96
C THR A 47 -1.44 -26.96 -0.25
N GLU A 48 -0.20 -26.47 -0.35
CA GLU A 48 0.99 -27.20 0.12
C GLU A 48 1.51 -26.73 1.48
N LYS A 49 1.33 -25.44 1.83
CA LYS A 49 2.11 -24.77 2.90
C LYS A 49 1.29 -23.96 3.90
N LYS A 50 -0.04 -23.90 3.76
CA LYS A 50 -0.89 -23.05 4.62
C LYS A 50 -1.07 -23.61 6.01
N VAL A 51 -0.09 -23.33 6.86
CA VAL A 51 -0.08 -23.60 8.29
C VAL A 51 0.55 -22.40 9.02
N GLN A 52 0.60 -22.44 10.35
CA GLN A 52 1.44 -21.49 11.10
C GLN A 52 2.89 -21.63 10.59
N PRO A 53 3.54 -20.56 10.10
CA PRO A 53 4.92 -20.62 9.63
C PRO A 53 5.91 -20.80 10.78
N TYR A 54 7.13 -21.24 10.47
CA TYR A 54 8.28 -21.36 11.39
C TYR A 54 8.13 -22.39 12.54
N GLY A 55 7.28 -23.39 12.35
CA GLY A 55 7.17 -24.57 13.19
C GLY A 55 8.20 -25.65 12.85
N ALA A 56 8.03 -26.85 13.42
CA ALA A 56 9.04 -27.91 13.36
C ALA A 56 8.92 -28.91 12.19
N PHE A 57 7.93 -28.75 11.29
CA PHE A 57 7.68 -29.68 10.19
C PHE A 57 7.77 -28.98 8.82
N GLU A 58 8.05 -29.77 7.79
CA GLU A 58 8.49 -29.29 6.47
C GLU A 58 7.60 -28.22 5.84
N ALA A 59 6.28 -28.42 5.80
CA ALA A 59 5.35 -27.45 5.23
C ALA A 59 5.36 -26.10 5.99
N SER A 60 5.56 -26.15 7.31
CA SER A 60 5.66 -24.95 8.15
C SER A 60 6.99 -24.22 8.00
N ILE A 61 8.10 -24.97 7.92
CA ILE A 61 9.45 -24.42 7.68
C ILE A 61 9.52 -23.77 6.30
N SER A 62 9.18 -24.53 5.26
CA SER A 62 9.22 -24.06 3.88
C SER A 62 8.21 -22.94 3.59
N GLY A 63 7.06 -22.91 4.29
CA GLY A 63 6.13 -21.79 4.25
C GLY A 63 6.73 -20.51 4.87
N GLY A 64 7.47 -20.63 5.97
CA GLY A 64 8.20 -19.52 6.57
C GLY A 64 9.27 -18.93 5.64
N TYR A 65 10.06 -19.78 4.98
CA TYR A 65 11.06 -19.31 4.01
C TYR A 65 10.45 -18.54 2.84
N GLU A 66 9.26 -18.89 2.37
CA GLU A 66 8.58 -18.13 1.32
C GLU A 66 8.05 -16.78 1.83
N MET A 67 7.68 -16.67 3.10
CA MET A 67 7.35 -15.37 3.72
C MET A 67 8.59 -14.48 3.84
N ASP A 68 9.74 -15.05 4.20
CA ASP A 68 11.01 -14.33 4.23
C ASP A 68 11.43 -13.88 2.83
N GLU A 69 11.30 -14.75 1.82
CA GLU A 69 11.53 -14.41 0.41
C GLU A 69 10.65 -13.22 -0.03
N ALA A 70 9.37 -13.19 0.36
CA ALA A 70 8.48 -12.09 0.05
C ALA A 70 8.95 -10.77 0.68
N ARG A 71 9.42 -10.80 1.94
CA ARG A 71 10.00 -9.63 2.62
C ARG A 71 11.24 -9.10 1.90
N VAL A 72 12.17 -9.99 1.57
CA VAL A 72 13.41 -9.67 0.83
C VAL A 72 13.09 -9.08 -0.55
N GLY A 73 12.12 -9.69 -1.26
CA GLY A 73 11.67 -9.24 -2.57
C GLY A 73 11.06 -7.85 -2.53
N LEU A 74 10.17 -7.59 -1.56
CA LEU A 74 9.51 -6.29 -1.41
C LEU A 74 10.48 -5.20 -0.96
N ALA A 75 11.40 -5.50 -0.04
CA ALA A 75 12.45 -4.57 0.38
C ALA A 75 13.31 -4.12 -0.81
N ARG A 76 13.73 -5.07 -1.66
CA ARG A 76 14.47 -4.78 -2.89
C ARG A 76 13.67 -3.95 -3.89
N TYR A 77 12.40 -4.27 -4.08
CA TYR A 77 11.51 -3.52 -4.97
C TYR A 77 11.33 -2.07 -4.53
N LEU A 78 11.20 -1.83 -3.22
CA LEU A 78 11.03 -0.51 -2.62
C LEU A 78 12.36 0.25 -2.42
N GLY A 79 13.50 -0.42 -2.52
CA GLY A 79 14.81 0.19 -2.27
C GLY A 79 15.14 0.43 -0.80
N VAL A 80 14.57 -0.38 0.11
CA VAL A 80 14.72 -0.25 1.57
C VAL A 80 15.34 -1.51 2.18
N LYS A 81 15.72 -1.47 3.47
CA LYS A 81 16.21 -2.65 4.20
C LYS A 81 15.05 -3.56 4.62
N GLU A 82 15.34 -4.85 4.80
CA GLU A 82 14.31 -5.87 5.11
C GLU A 82 13.52 -5.59 6.39
N GLN A 83 14.18 -5.04 7.42
CA GLN A 83 13.55 -4.67 8.68
C GLN A 83 12.67 -3.42 8.59
N GLU A 84 12.77 -2.65 7.50
CA GLU A 84 11.95 -1.46 7.25
C GLU A 84 10.62 -1.84 6.56
N VAL A 85 10.45 -3.11 6.18
CA VAL A 85 9.21 -3.63 5.59
C VAL A 85 8.29 -4.21 6.68
N SER A 86 7.06 -3.70 6.74
CA SER A 86 5.99 -4.27 7.54
C SER A 86 4.83 -4.71 6.66
N PHE A 87 4.33 -5.93 6.89
CA PHE A 87 3.16 -6.44 6.20
C PHE A 87 1.91 -6.15 7.02
N GLY A 88 0.86 -5.71 6.35
CA GLY A 88 -0.47 -5.66 6.90
C GLY A 88 -1.51 -5.78 5.81
N PRO A 89 -2.81 -5.78 6.18
CA PRO A 89 -3.86 -6.27 5.29
C PRO A 89 -4.24 -5.28 4.19
N SER A 90 -3.94 -3.98 4.35
CA SER A 90 -4.23 -2.94 3.36
C SER A 90 -3.50 -1.64 3.69
N THR A 91 -3.40 -0.73 2.72
CA THR A 91 -2.92 0.65 2.94
C THR A 91 -3.69 1.33 4.07
N SER A 92 -5.03 1.28 4.05
CA SER A 92 -5.87 1.92 5.08
C SER A 92 -5.58 1.40 6.49
N GLN A 93 -5.43 0.09 6.67
CA GLN A 93 -5.14 -0.49 7.99
C GLN A 93 -3.72 -0.16 8.44
N ASN A 94 -2.76 -0.17 7.52
CA ASN A 94 -1.37 0.16 7.82
C ASN A 94 -1.24 1.63 8.24
N THR A 95 -1.85 2.56 7.51
CA THR A 95 -1.87 3.98 7.90
C THR A 95 -2.61 4.19 9.22
N TYR A 96 -3.69 3.46 9.48
CA TYR A 96 -4.38 3.53 10.78
C TYR A 96 -3.47 3.09 11.94
N VAL A 97 -2.78 1.95 11.80
CA VAL A 97 -1.85 1.45 12.83
C VAL A 97 -0.71 2.44 13.04
N LEU A 98 -0.17 3.00 11.94
CA LEU A 98 0.90 3.99 12.00
C LEU A 98 0.45 5.27 12.71
N ALA A 99 -0.71 5.83 12.34
CA ALA A 99 -1.26 7.02 12.97
C ALA A 99 -1.57 6.80 14.44
N LYS A 100 -2.03 5.60 14.83
CA LYS A 100 -2.23 5.24 16.22
C LYS A 100 -0.94 5.18 17.02
N ALA A 101 0.08 4.49 16.50
CA ALA A 101 1.38 4.40 17.15
C ALA A 101 2.06 5.77 17.27
N PHE A 102 2.05 6.56 16.20
CA PHE A 102 2.66 7.89 16.18
C PHE A 102 1.90 8.89 17.06
N GLY A 103 0.57 8.78 17.13
CA GLY A 103 -0.25 9.61 18.01
C GLY A 103 0.11 9.51 19.50
N GLU A 104 0.72 8.40 19.94
CA GLU A 104 1.20 8.26 21.32
C GLU A 104 2.42 9.15 21.62
N TRP A 105 3.11 9.65 20.60
CA TRP A 105 4.26 10.56 20.74
C TRP A 105 3.89 12.03 20.61
N LEU A 106 2.67 12.32 20.14
CA LEU A 106 2.19 13.69 19.96
C LEU A 106 1.57 14.21 21.25
N VAL A 107 1.84 15.47 21.55
CA VAL A 107 1.20 16.20 22.65
C VAL A 107 0.22 17.23 22.10
N PRO A 108 -0.80 17.64 22.88
CA PRO A 108 -1.70 18.72 22.48
C PRO A 108 -0.92 19.97 22.07
N GLY A 109 -1.25 20.51 20.90
CA GLY A 109 -0.53 21.63 20.28
C GLY A 109 0.51 21.25 19.23
N ASN A 110 0.91 19.96 19.11
CA ASN A 110 1.60 19.50 17.91
C ASN A 110 0.64 19.51 16.71
N ALA A 111 1.20 19.64 15.51
CA ALA A 111 0.47 19.71 14.26
C ALA A 111 0.83 18.53 13.34
N ILE A 112 -0.10 18.13 12.49
CA ILE A 112 0.15 17.22 11.36
C ILE A 112 -0.36 17.89 10.10
N ILE A 113 0.45 17.83 9.05
CA ILE A 113 0.07 18.27 7.72
C ILE A 113 -0.55 17.09 6.95
N VAL A 114 -1.71 17.32 6.37
CA VAL A 114 -2.36 16.42 5.41
C VAL A 114 -2.69 17.21 4.14
N THR A 115 -3.03 16.53 3.05
CA THR A 115 -3.50 17.21 1.83
C THR A 115 -5.00 16.99 1.62
N ASN A 116 -5.62 17.82 0.79
CA ASN A 116 -6.96 17.56 0.23
C ASN A 116 -6.92 16.74 -1.08
N GLN A 117 -5.73 16.32 -1.53
CA GLN A 117 -5.52 15.46 -2.70
C GLN A 117 -5.44 13.97 -2.33
N ASP A 118 -4.96 13.68 -1.11
CA ASP A 118 -4.75 12.33 -0.60
C ASP A 118 -6.06 11.53 -0.52
N HIS A 119 -5.96 10.24 -0.82
CA HIS A 119 -7.06 9.30 -0.58
C HIS A 119 -7.39 9.22 0.92
N GLU A 120 -8.67 8.99 1.26
CA GLU A 120 -9.14 8.90 2.66
C GLU A 120 -8.35 7.88 3.49
N ALA A 121 -7.88 6.81 2.85
CA ALA A 121 -7.01 5.80 3.46
C ALA A 121 -5.71 6.38 4.05
N ASN A 122 -5.18 7.45 3.44
CA ASN A 122 -4.01 8.14 3.93
C ASN A 122 -4.38 9.26 4.91
N THR A 123 -5.39 10.10 4.63
CA THR A 123 -5.67 11.30 5.44
C THR A 123 -6.55 11.06 6.68
N GLY A 124 -7.54 10.18 6.60
CA GLY A 124 -8.60 10.05 7.61
C GLY A 124 -8.10 9.67 9.01
N SER A 125 -7.08 8.81 9.10
CA SER A 125 -6.53 8.39 10.39
C SER A 125 -5.74 9.50 11.09
N TRP A 126 -5.04 10.34 10.33
CA TRP A 126 -4.33 11.51 10.87
C TRP A 126 -5.31 12.58 11.34
N ARG A 127 -6.35 12.87 10.54
CA ARG A 127 -7.38 13.85 10.93
C ARG A 127 -8.09 13.51 12.23
N ARG A 128 -8.25 12.22 12.53
CA ARG A 128 -8.84 11.74 13.80
C ARG A 128 -7.97 12.00 15.03
N LEU A 129 -6.68 12.31 14.87
CA LEU A 129 -5.81 12.71 15.98
C LEU A 129 -6.18 14.09 16.54
N SER A 130 -6.97 14.90 15.81
CA SER A 130 -7.54 16.14 16.35
C SER A 130 -8.41 15.93 17.59
N ASN A 131 -9.05 14.76 17.72
CA ASN A 131 -9.77 14.36 18.94
C ASN A 131 -8.85 14.23 20.16
N GLN A 132 -7.53 14.19 19.97
CA GLN A 132 -6.50 14.12 21.01
C GLN A 132 -5.77 15.45 21.18
N GLY A 133 -6.22 16.53 20.53
CA GLY A 133 -5.63 17.86 20.62
C GLY A 133 -4.50 18.15 19.64
N VAL A 134 -4.28 17.28 18.65
CA VAL A 134 -3.34 17.52 17.54
C VAL A 134 -3.98 18.47 16.52
N GLU A 135 -3.27 19.53 16.15
CA GLU A 135 -3.70 20.43 15.08
C GLU A 135 -3.58 19.73 13.72
N VAL A 136 -4.56 19.93 12.85
CA VAL A 136 -4.52 19.41 11.48
C VAL A 136 -4.39 20.59 10.54
N LYS A 137 -3.25 20.69 9.88
CA LYS A 137 -2.97 21.65 8.82
C LYS A 137 -3.22 21.00 7.47
N GLU A 138 -3.87 21.71 6.55
CA GLU A 138 -4.23 21.15 5.25
C GLU A 138 -3.50 21.88 4.12
N TRP A 139 -2.62 21.15 3.41
CA TRP A 139 -1.98 21.61 2.19
C TRP A 139 -2.93 21.41 1.00
N GLN A 140 -3.37 22.51 0.41
CA GLN A 140 -4.44 22.50 -0.58
C GLN A 140 -3.90 22.49 -2.01
N VAL A 141 -4.53 21.69 -2.86
CA VAL A 141 -4.28 21.73 -4.30
C VAL A 141 -4.69 23.06 -4.90
N ASN A 142 -3.94 23.52 -5.88
CA ASN A 142 -4.34 24.60 -6.75
C ASN A 142 -5.53 24.15 -7.62
N GLU A 143 -6.64 24.88 -7.57
CA GLU A 143 -7.90 24.48 -8.24
C GLU A 143 -7.81 24.47 -9.77
N GLU A 144 -6.89 25.24 -10.37
CA GLU A 144 -6.73 25.32 -11.83
C GLU A 144 -5.82 24.20 -12.37
N THR A 145 -4.77 23.84 -11.64
CA THR A 145 -3.75 22.88 -12.09
C THR A 145 -3.93 21.48 -11.49
N GLY A 146 -4.56 21.38 -10.33
CA GLY A 146 -4.65 20.14 -9.54
C GLY A 146 -3.33 19.76 -8.84
N GLU A 147 -2.33 20.64 -8.84
CA GLU A 147 -1.02 20.42 -8.22
C GLU A 147 -0.94 21.03 -6.82
N LEU A 148 -0.08 20.46 -5.98
CA LEU A 148 0.28 21.02 -4.68
C LEU A 148 1.50 21.93 -4.84
N ASN A 149 1.38 23.20 -4.45
CA ASN A 149 2.48 24.17 -4.54
C ASN A 149 3.40 24.09 -3.32
N LEU A 150 4.70 23.92 -3.55
CA LEU A 150 5.69 23.78 -2.47
C LEU A 150 5.83 25.04 -1.62
N GLU A 151 5.62 26.23 -2.19
CA GLU A 151 5.67 27.49 -1.43
C GLU A 151 4.57 27.52 -0.35
N ASP A 152 3.38 26.97 -0.66
CA ASP A 152 2.28 26.87 0.31
C ASP A 152 2.58 25.85 1.42
N LEU A 153 3.43 24.85 1.16
CA LEU A 153 3.88 23.89 2.17
C LEU A 153 4.85 24.55 3.17
N ASP A 154 5.75 25.41 2.68
CA ASP A 154 6.73 26.11 3.53
C ASP A 154 6.02 26.94 4.61
N ASP A 155 4.88 27.56 4.30
CA ASP A 155 4.06 28.33 5.25
C ASP A 155 3.37 27.45 6.31
N LEU A 156 3.20 26.14 6.06
CA LEU A 156 2.58 25.21 7.00
C LEU A 156 3.59 24.59 7.98
N LEU A 157 4.86 24.50 7.58
CA LEU A 157 5.95 23.94 8.38
C LEU A 157 6.42 24.95 9.44
N ASP A 158 6.11 24.67 10.71
CA ASP A 158 6.58 25.45 11.87
C ASP A 158 7.16 24.54 12.97
N GLU A 159 7.53 25.10 14.12
CA GLU A 159 8.11 24.32 15.23
C GLU A 159 7.18 23.27 15.85
N ASN A 160 5.89 23.28 15.52
CA ASN A 160 4.90 22.38 16.09
C ASN A 160 4.57 21.18 15.18
N VAL A 161 4.99 21.21 13.91
CA VAL A 161 4.81 20.12 12.94
C VAL A 161 5.81 18.98 13.16
#